data_AF-A0A519VVJ9-F1
#
_entry.id   AF-A0A519VVJ9-F1
#
_cell.length_a   1.000
_cell.length_b   1.000
_cell.length_c   1.000
_cell.angle_alpha   90.00
_cell.angle_beta   90.00
_cell.angle_gamma   90.00
#
_symmetry.space_group_name_H-M   'P 1'
#
loop_
_entity.id
_entity.type
_entity.pdbx_description
1 polymer ?
#
loop_
_entity_poly.entity_id
_entity_poly.type
_entity_poly.pdbx_seq_one_letter_code
_entity_poly.pdbx_strand_id
1 'polypeptide(L)'
;MSRPRLRLSLSLAYLLLAGSLGLAGCSAKADEGKKEDVAPPTLPVLTLKTSEQELFHDYVADIQAVRNVEVRAQVPGFLEKILVDEGKPVKKGQPMFQLNTELFRHDVSQAEAAVASAQAKATSAWLTSCRNSSVLS
;
A
#
# COMPACT_ATOMS: atom_id res chain seq x y z
N MET A 1 97.16 15.30 80.58
CA MET A 1 97.27 15.34 79.10
C MET A 1 96.23 14.40 78.48
N SER A 2 95.77 14.75 77.28
CA SER A 2 95.17 13.88 76.24
C SER A 2 93.83 13.16 76.49
N ARG A 3 92.78 13.80 75.94
CA ARG A 3 91.63 13.21 75.18
C ARG A 3 92.06 11.93 74.43
N PRO A 4 91.24 10.87 74.19
CA PRO A 4 89.99 10.94 73.41
C PRO A 4 89.06 9.69 73.53
N ARG A 5 88.09 9.62 74.46
CA ARG A 5 87.14 8.47 74.51
C ARG A 5 85.71 8.76 74.05
N LEU A 6 85.35 10.03 73.84
CA LEU A 6 83.96 10.44 73.59
C LEU A 6 83.62 10.76 72.12
N ARG A 7 84.61 11.01 71.25
CA ARG A 7 84.37 11.24 69.80
C ARG A 7 84.34 9.95 68.96
N LEU A 8 84.88 8.86 69.50
CA LEU A 8 84.95 7.57 68.80
C LEU A 8 83.64 6.77 68.90
N SER A 9 82.94 6.84 70.04
CA SER A 9 81.63 6.18 70.24
C SER A 9 80.49 6.86 69.46
N LEU A 10 80.53 8.19 69.29
CA LEU A 10 79.52 8.94 68.54
C LEU A 10 79.60 8.67 67.02
N SER A 11 80.82 8.47 66.49
CA SER A 11 81.03 8.17 65.06
C SER A 11 80.64 6.72 64.72
N LEU A 12 80.84 5.78 65.64
CA LEU A 12 80.45 4.38 65.48
C LEU A 12 78.92 4.19 65.55
N ALA A 13 78.24 4.97 66.39
CA ALA A 13 76.77 4.98 66.46
C ALA A 13 76.13 5.57 65.19
N TYR A 14 76.73 6.59 64.59
CA TYR A 14 76.24 7.19 63.34
C TYR A 14 76.41 6.25 62.12
N LEU A 15 77.50 5.47 62.08
CA LEU A 15 77.76 4.50 61.02
C LEU A 15 76.82 3.26 61.10
N LEU A 16 76.40 2.86 62.30
CA LEU A 16 75.40 1.81 62.53
C LEU A 16 73.96 2.26 62.19
N LEU A 17 73.63 3.53 62.40
CA LEU A 17 72.29 4.08 62.11
C LEU A 17 72.08 4.35 60.61
N ALA A 18 73.13 4.66 59.85
CA ALA A 18 73.06 4.81 58.39
C ALA A 18 72.95 3.46 57.65
N GLY A 19 73.45 2.37 58.23
CA GLY A 19 73.39 1.02 57.63
C GLY A 19 72.01 0.36 57.70
N SER A 20 71.19 0.68 58.70
CA SER A 20 69.87 0.06 58.87
C SER A 20 68.80 0.59 57.90
N LEU A 21 68.98 1.81 57.37
CA LEU A 21 68.06 2.37 56.36
C LEU A 21 68.23 1.76 54.96
N GLY A 22 69.37 1.12 54.67
CA GLY A 22 69.65 0.50 53.36
C GLY A 22 68.99 -0.87 53.16
N LEU A 23 68.63 -1.60 54.22
CA LEU A 23 68.11 -2.98 54.12
C LEU A 23 66.57 -3.08 54.05
N ALA A 24 65.83 -1.99 54.24
CA ALA A 24 64.37 -2.00 54.18
C ALA A 24 63.77 -1.94 52.75
N GLY A 25 64.62 -1.81 51.71
CA GLY A 25 64.17 -1.63 50.32
C GLY A 25 64.31 -2.83 49.38
N CYS A 26 64.86 -3.97 49.85
CA CYS A 26 65.11 -5.14 49.00
C CYS A 26 64.43 -6.40 49.54
N SER A 27 63.12 -6.50 49.29
CA SER A 27 62.38 -7.76 49.36
C SER A 27 61.38 -7.79 48.20
N ALA A 28 61.87 -8.18 47.02
CA ALA A 28 61.04 -8.65 45.93
C ALA A 28 60.31 -9.92 46.41
N LYS A 29 58.99 -9.82 46.60
CA LYS A 29 58.12 -10.98 46.78
C LYS A 29 58.08 -11.75 45.46
N ALA A 30 58.71 -12.92 45.43
CA ALA A 30 58.35 -13.98 44.49
C ALA A 30 57.00 -14.55 44.95
N ASP A 31 55.94 -14.27 44.19
CA ASP A 31 54.61 -14.82 44.43
C ASP A 31 54.49 -16.13 43.64
N GLU A 32 54.56 -17.24 44.35
CA GLU A 32 54.30 -18.57 43.81
C GLU A 32 52.82 -18.66 43.41
N GLY A 33 52.56 -18.97 42.15
CA GLY A 33 51.23 -19.04 41.57
C GLY A 33 50.30 -20.02 42.30
N LYS A 34 49.31 -19.47 43.01
CA LYS A 34 48.07 -20.20 43.32
C LYS A 34 47.19 -20.20 42.08
N LYS A 35 46.89 -21.40 41.57
CA LYS A 35 45.76 -21.61 40.65
C LYS A 35 44.47 -21.42 41.44
N GLU A 36 43.85 -20.26 41.30
CA GLU A 36 42.44 -20.09 41.65
C GLU A 36 41.60 -20.71 40.53
N ASP A 37 40.76 -21.66 40.90
CA ASP A 37 39.76 -22.25 40.03
C ASP A 37 38.65 -21.20 39.84
N VAL A 38 38.80 -20.37 38.80
CA VAL A 38 37.81 -19.34 38.47
C VAL A 38 36.60 -20.05 37.84
N ALA A 39 35.54 -20.21 38.64
CA ALA A 39 34.25 -20.69 38.12
C ALA A 39 33.78 -19.76 36.97
N PRO A 40 33.33 -20.31 35.83
CA PRO A 40 32.98 -19.51 34.67
C PRO A 40 31.84 -18.52 35.02
N PRO A 41 31.90 -17.27 34.55
CA PRO A 41 30.91 -16.26 34.89
C PRO A 41 29.54 -16.67 34.36
N THR A 42 28.53 -16.66 35.24
CA THR A 42 27.14 -16.92 34.86
C THR A 42 26.60 -15.72 34.09
N LEU A 43 26.39 -15.91 32.79
CA LEU A 43 25.82 -14.89 31.92
C LEU A 43 24.28 -14.92 32.01
N PRO A 44 23.61 -13.76 32.05
CA PRO A 44 22.15 -13.73 32.01
C PRO A 44 21.66 -14.23 30.66
N VAL A 45 20.78 -15.25 30.69
CA VAL A 45 20.14 -15.80 29.49
C VAL A 45 18.68 -15.36 29.44
N LEU A 46 18.20 -15.00 28.25
CA LEU A 46 16.81 -14.64 28.01
C LEU A 46 16.09 -15.81 27.33
N THR A 47 15.06 -16.35 27.98
CA THR A 47 14.22 -17.41 27.41
C THR A 47 13.11 -16.80 26.58
N LEU A 48 13.17 -16.96 25.25
CA LEU A 48 12.13 -16.49 24.35
C LEU A 48 10.91 -17.42 24.43
N LYS A 49 9.72 -16.83 24.62
CA LYS A 49 8.43 -17.52 24.51
C LYS A 49 7.75 -17.08 23.23
N THR A 50 7.36 -18.04 22.40
CA THR A 50 6.57 -17.78 21.20
C THR A 50 5.16 -17.41 21.62
N SER A 51 4.70 -16.21 21.27
CA SER A 51 3.31 -15.79 21.37
C SER A 51 2.76 -15.56 19.98
N GLU A 52 1.55 -16.03 19.72
CA GLU A 52 0.83 -15.72 18.49
C GLU A 52 0.48 -14.22 18.48
N GLN A 53 0.91 -13.52 17.43
CA GLN A 53 0.65 -12.10 17.24
C GLN A 53 0.03 -11.90 15.86
N GLU A 54 -1.06 -11.17 15.80
CA GLU A 54 -1.67 -10.73 14.55
C GLU A 54 -0.87 -9.54 14.02
N LEU A 55 -0.28 -9.71 12.83
CA LEU A 55 0.43 -8.65 12.12
C LEU A 55 -0.55 -7.95 11.17
N PHE A 56 -0.89 -6.71 11.49
CA PHE A 56 -1.66 -5.86 10.60
C PHE A 56 -0.73 -5.22 9.58
N HIS A 57 -1.09 -5.33 8.31
CA HIS A 57 -0.38 -4.72 7.19
C HIS A 57 -1.28 -3.70 6.52
N ASP A 58 -0.87 -2.45 6.55
CA ASP A 58 -1.56 -1.38 5.85
C ASP A 58 -1.14 -1.39 4.38
N TYR A 59 -2.13 -1.56 3.51
CA TYR A 59 -1.95 -1.49 2.07
C TYR A 59 -2.73 -0.30 1.53
N VAL A 60 -2.12 0.43 0.59
CA VAL A 60 -2.84 1.44 -0.17
C VAL A 60 -3.73 0.71 -1.17
N ALA A 61 -5.04 0.85 -1.02
CA ALA A 61 -6.03 0.35 -1.95
C ALA A 61 -6.66 1.50 -2.72
N ASP A 62 -6.88 1.28 -4.01
CA ASP A 62 -7.59 2.23 -4.87
C ASP A 62 -9.05 1.78 -5.03
N ILE A 63 -9.99 2.70 -4.79
CA ILE A 63 -11.42 2.42 -4.86
C ILE A 63 -11.94 2.93 -6.21
N GLN A 64 -12.33 1.99 -7.06
CA GLN A 64 -12.81 2.28 -8.41
C GLN A 64 -14.31 1.99 -8.52
N ALA A 65 -14.99 2.74 -9.39
CA ALA A 65 -16.38 2.47 -9.71
C ALA A 65 -16.50 1.10 -10.39
N VAL A 66 -17.43 0.26 -9.95
CA VAL A 66 -17.66 -1.09 -10.51
C VAL A 66 -17.91 -1.02 -12.02
N ARG A 67 -18.61 0.03 -12.48
CA ARG A 67 -18.85 0.33 -13.89
C ARG A 67 -18.89 1.84 -14.11
N ASN A 68 -18.06 2.32 -15.02
CA ASN A 68 -18.17 3.67 -15.56
C ASN A 68 -18.77 3.59 -16.96
N VAL A 69 -19.88 4.28 -17.21
CA VAL A 69 -20.54 4.29 -18.53
C VAL A 69 -20.75 5.73 -18.96
N GLU A 70 -20.09 6.11 -20.04
CA GLU A 70 -20.35 7.38 -20.71
C GLU A 70 -21.60 7.25 -21.58
N VAL A 71 -22.61 8.08 -21.30
CA VAL A 71 -23.84 8.11 -22.10
C VAL A 71 -23.65 9.10 -23.25
N ARG A 72 -23.76 8.61 -24.49
CA ARG A 72 -23.69 9.42 -25.72
C ARG A 72 -24.94 9.23 -26.55
N ALA A 73 -25.33 10.24 -27.31
CA ALA A 73 -26.41 10.11 -28.28
C ALA A 73 -26.00 9.13 -29.39
N GLN A 74 -26.87 8.16 -29.71
CA GLN A 74 -26.62 7.20 -30.79
C GLN A 74 -26.84 7.82 -32.18
N VAL A 75 -27.68 8.84 -32.25
CA VAL A 75 -28.04 9.53 -33.49
C VAL A 75 -27.67 11.01 -33.40
N PRO A 76 -27.23 11.62 -34.51
CA PRO A 76 -27.00 13.06 -34.55
C PRO A 76 -28.32 13.81 -34.46
N GLY A 77 -28.35 14.89 -33.68
CA GLY A 77 -29.55 15.70 -33.50
C GLY A 77 -29.32 16.84 -32.51
N PHE A 78 -30.27 17.77 -32.47
CA PHE A 78 -30.26 18.86 -31.50
C PHE A 78 -30.92 18.42 -30.20
N LEU A 79 -30.33 18.81 -29.07
CA LEU A 79 -30.91 18.56 -27.75
C LEU A 79 -32.11 19.49 -27.54
N GLU A 80 -33.28 18.91 -27.24
CA GLU A 80 -34.49 19.65 -26.91
C GLU A 80 -34.56 19.94 -25.41
N LYS A 81 -34.37 18.90 -24.58
CA LYS A 81 -34.49 19.00 -23.11
C LYS A 81 -33.54 18.07 -22.37
N ILE A 82 -33.08 18.51 -21.21
CA ILE A 82 -32.38 17.71 -20.20
C ILE A 82 -33.40 17.38 -19.10
N LEU A 83 -33.56 16.10 -18.78
CA LEU A 83 -34.61 15.60 -17.90
C LEU A 83 -34.08 15.14 -16.53
N VAL A 84 -32.78 15.24 -16.32
CA VAL A 84 -32.09 14.77 -15.12
C VAL A 84 -31.11 15.82 -14.62
N ASP A 85 -31.07 16.01 -13.31
CA ASP A 85 -30.12 16.90 -12.65
C ASP A 85 -28.79 16.19 -12.39
N GLU A 86 -27.71 16.95 -12.43
CA GLU A 86 -26.36 16.46 -12.14
C GLU A 86 -26.26 15.85 -10.73
N GLY A 87 -25.59 14.71 -10.62
CA GLY A 87 -25.36 14.01 -9.35
C GLY A 87 -26.54 13.19 -8.81
N LYS A 88 -27.72 13.23 -9.45
CA LYS A 88 -28.86 12.39 -9.03
C LYS A 88 -28.73 10.94 -9.52
N PRO A 89 -29.15 9.96 -8.70
CA PRO A 89 -29.18 8.56 -9.14
C PRO A 89 -30.23 8.36 -10.24
N VAL A 90 -29.83 7.69 -11.32
CA VAL A 90 -30.70 7.33 -12.45
C VAL A 90 -30.88 5.82 -12.56
N LYS A 91 -32.05 5.39 -13.03
CA LYS A 91 -32.36 3.98 -13.27
C LYS A 91 -32.13 3.61 -14.73
N LYS A 92 -31.87 2.33 -14.99
CA LYS A 92 -31.78 1.79 -16.36
C LYS A 92 -33.09 2.06 -17.11
N GLY A 93 -32.99 2.65 -18.30
CA GLY A 93 -34.14 2.95 -19.17
C GLY A 93 -34.85 4.27 -18.84
N GLN A 94 -34.39 5.02 -17.83
CA GLN A 94 -34.92 6.34 -17.54
C GLN A 94 -34.50 7.34 -18.64
N PRO A 95 -35.43 8.14 -19.19
CA PRO A 95 -35.09 9.17 -20.17
C PRO A 95 -34.28 10.27 -19.49
N MET A 96 -33.08 10.53 -19.99
CA MET A 96 -32.17 11.56 -19.49
C MET A 96 -32.14 12.79 -20.39
N PHE A 97 -32.24 12.56 -21.69
CA PHE A 97 -32.12 13.57 -22.73
C PHE A 97 -33.20 13.36 -23.77
N GLN A 98 -33.81 14.44 -24.21
CA GLN A 98 -34.76 14.45 -25.31
C GLN A 98 -34.14 15.19 -26.48
N LEU A 99 -34.05 14.54 -27.63
CA LEU A 99 -33.61 15.14 -28.89
C LEU A 99 -34.81 15.72 -29.64
N ASN A 100 -34.59 16.76 -30.44
CA ASN A 100 -35.59 17.25 -31.37
C ASN A 100 -35.87 16.17 -32.44
N THR A 101 -37.14 15.79 -32.58
CA THR A 101 -37.57 14.67 -33.42
C THR A 101 -38.32 15.08 -34.69
N GLU A 102 -38.47 16.36 -35.00
CA GLU A 102 -39.30 16.79 -36.14
C GLU A 102 -38.87 16.17 -37.47
N LEU A 103 -37.58 16.19 -37.80
CA LEU A 103 -37.06 15.55 -39.02
C LEU A 103 -37.30 14.04 -39.02
N PHE A 104 -37.02 13.37 -37.90
CA PHE A 104 -37.23 11.94 -37.77
C PHE A 104 -38.71 11.54 -37.87
N ARG A 105 -39.64 12.37 -37.40
CA ARG A 105 -41.09 12.14 -37.55
C ARG A 105 -41.51 12.17 -39.01
N HIS A 106 -40.98 13.11 -39.78
CA HIS A 106 -41.24 13.17 -41.21
C HIS A 106 -40.70 11.93 -41.94
N ASP A 107 -39.47 11.50 -41.62
CA ASP A 107 -38.86 10.32 -42.22
C ASP A 107 -39.65 9.04 -41.90
N VAL A 108 -40.09 8.88 -40.64
CA VAL A 108 -40.95 7.75 -40.22
C VAL A 108 -42.27 7.78 -40.99
N SER A 109 -42.94 8.94 -41.06
CA SER A 109 -44.19 9.07 -41.79
C SER A 109 -44.03 8.75 -43.29
N GLN A 110 -42.93 9.17 -43.90
CA GLN A 110 -42.61 8.83 -45.29
C GLN A 110 -42.40 7.33 -45.48
N ALA A 111 -41.66 6.68 -44.58
CA ALA A 111 -41.42 5.24 -44.62
C ALA A 111 -42.72 4.45 -44.45
N GLU A 112 -43.59 4.85 -43.52
CA GLU A 112 -44.91 4.26 -43.31
C GLU A 112 -45.80 4.38 -44.56
N ALA A 113 -45.82 5.55 -45.19
CA ALA A 113 -46.56 5.76 -46.45
C ALA A 113 -46.00 4.88 -47.59
N ALA A 114 -44.68 4.69 -47.66
CA ALA A 114 -44.05 3.80 -48.64
C ALA A 114 -44.44 2.34 -48.42
N VAL A 115 -44.45 1.87 -47.16
CA VAL A 115 -44.92 0.52 -46.79
C VAL A 115 -46.39 0.35 -47.17
N ALA A 116 -47.25 1.29 -46.81
CA ALA A 116 -48.68 1.25 -47.16
C ALA A 116 -48.89 1.20 -48.67
N SER A 117 -48.15 2.00 -49.45
CA SER A 117 -48.20 1.99 -50.91
C SER A 117 -47.78 0.63 -51.49
N ALA A 118 -46.69 0.05 -50.99
CA ALA A 118 -46.23 -1.27 -51.43
C ALA A 118 -47.26 -2.36 -51.12
N GLN A 119 -47.90 -2.29 -49.96
CA GLN A 119 -48.93 -3.23 -49.54
C GLN A 119 -50.18 -3.12 -50.43
N ALA A 120 -50.63 -1.90 -50.71
CA ALA A 120 -51.73 -1.66 -51.65
C ALA A 120 -51.41 -2.18 -53.06
N LYS A 121 -50.18 -1.98 -53.55
CA LYS A 121 -49.72 -2.53 -54.83
C LYS A 121 -49.76 -4.06 -54.83
N ALA A 122 -49.25 -4.70 -53.78
CA ALA A 122 -49.26 -6.15 -53.65
C ALA A 122 -50.70 -6.70 -53.65
N THR A 123 -51.61 -6.09 -52.90
CA THR A 123 -53.04 -6.47 -52.90
C THR A 123 -53.67 -6.27 -54.28
N SER A 124 -53.39 -5.16 -54.96
CA SER A 124 -53.92 -4.92 -56.32
C SER A 124 -53.40 -5.93 -57.35
N ALA A 125 -52.13 -6.33 -57.25
CA ALA A 125 -51.52 -7.34 -58.11
C ALA A 125 -52.15 -8.72 -57.87
N TRP A 126 -52.35 -9.08 -56.60
CA TRP A 126 -53.04 -10.32 -56.22
C TRP A 126 -54.49 -10.35 -56.75
N LEU A 127 -55.26 -9.27 -56.53
CA LEU A 127 -56.63 -9.15 -57.03
C LEU A 127 -56.70 -9.24 -58.56
N THR A 128 -55.74 -8.65 -59.26
CA THR A 128 -55.65 -8.72 -60.73
C THR A 128 -55.35 -10.14 -61.20
N SER A 129 -54.44 -10.85 -60.53
CA SER A 129 -54.13 -12.25 -60.83
C SER A 129 -55.36 -13.16 -60.64
N CYS A 130 -56.07 -13.03 -59.50
CA CYS A 130 -57.29 -13.80 -59.24
C CYS A 130 -58.37 -13.53 -60.28
N ARG A 131 -58.59 -12.26 -60.64
CA ARG A 131 -59.57 -11.87 -61.66
C ARG A 131 -59.24 -12.44 -63.03
N ASN A 132 -57.97 -12.46 -63.42
CA ASN A 132 -57.57 -13.03 -64.71
C ASN A 132 -57.81 -14.54 -64.75
N SER A 133 -57.50 -15.26 -63.66
CA SER A 133 -57.74 -16.72 -63.59
C SER A 133 -59.22 -17.10 -63.68
N SER A 134 -60.14 -16.28 -63.16
CA SER A 134 -61.59 -16.56 -63.22
C SER A 134 -62.22 -16.33 -64.60
N VAL A 135 -61.53 -15.66 -65.52
CA VAL A 135 -62.01 -15.43 -66.89
C VAL A 135 -61.59 -16.55 -67.85
N LEU A 136 -60.56 -17.33 -67.47
CA LEU A 136 -60.00 -18.40 -68.29
C LEU A 136 -60.57 -19.79 -67.95
N SER A 137 -61.47 -19.88 -66.95
CA SER A 137 -62.23 -21.08 -66.58
C SER A 137 -63.69 -20.89 -66.96
#